data_AF-A0A961MRH2-F1
#
_entry.id   AF-A0A961MRH2-F1
#
_cell.length_a   1.000
_cell.length_b   1.000
_cell.length_c   1.000
_cell.angle_alpha   90.00
_cell.angle_beta   90.00
_cell.angle_gamma   90.00
#
_symmetry.space_group_name_H-M   'P 1'
#
loop_
_entity.id
_entity.type
_entity.pdbx_description
1 polymer ?
#
loop_
_entity_poly.entity_id
_entity_poly.type
_entity_poly.pdbx_seq_one_letter_code
_entity_poly.pdbx_strand_id
1 'polypeptide(L)' 'MSGSGSYGQFCPVAMASEVLCQRWTVLVLREMLCGTTRFNDLRRGVPRMSPSLLSKRLKELERAG' A
#
# COMPACT_ATOMS: atom_id res chain seq x y z
N MET A 1 -8.07 -10.20 -11.45
CA MET A 1 -9.20 -9.26 -11.30
C MET A 1 -8.68 -7.99 -10.64
N SER A 2 -8.08 -7.09 -11.44
CA SER A 2 -7.75 -5.75 -10.98
C SER A 2 -8.88 -4.85 -11.44
N GLY A 3 -9.82 -4.55 -10.55
CA GLY A 3 -10.83 -3.54 -10.80
C GLY A 3 -10.13 -2.20 -10.83
N SER A 4 -9.92 -1.66 -12.03
CA SER A 4 -9.61 -0.26 -12.29
C SER A 4 -10.85 0.56 -11.93
N GLY A 5 -11.10 0.72 -10.64
CA GLY A 5 -12.08 1.66 -10.11
C GLY A 5 -11.41 3.02 -10.01
N SER A 6 -11.15 3.66 -11.16
CA SER A 6 -10.87 5.09 -11.12
C SER A 6 -12.17 5.82 -10.91
N TYR A 7 -12.18 6.78 -10.00
CA TYR A 7 -13.37 7.61 -9.77
C TYR A 7 -13.61 8.59 -10.92
N GLY A 8 -12.61 8.82 -11.79
CA GLY A 8 -12.71 9.74 -12.93
C GLY A 8 -12.93 11.20 -12.52
N GLN A 9 -12.60 11.54 -11.27
CA GLN A 9 -12.88 12.83 -10.65
C GLN A 9 -11.55 13.51 -10.27
N PHE A 10 -11.43 14.80 -10.53
CA PHE A 10 -10.28 15.62 -10.08
C PHE A 10 -10.28 15.91 -8.57
N CYS A 11 -11.05 15.14 -7.80
CA CYS A 11 -11.10 15.25 -6.34
C CYS A 11 -9.81 14.65 -5.74
N PRO A 12 -9.01 15.43 -4.99
CA PRO A 12 -7.76 14.93 -4.40
C PRO A 12 -7.94 13.71 -3.50
N VAL A 13 -9.07 13.64 -2.78
CA VAL A 13 -9.41 12.50 -1.92
C VAL A 13 -9.66 11.24 -2.75
N ALA A 14 -10.37 11.38 -3.87
CA ALA A 14 -10.63 10.25 -4.77
C ALA A 14 -9.31 9.73 -5.37
N MET A 15 -8.45 10.61 -5.86
CA MET A 15 -7.12 10.23 -6.37
C MET A 15 -6.25 9.55 -5.31
N ALA A 16 -6.21 10.06 -4.08
CA ALA A 16 -5.47 9.43 -2.99
C ALA A 16 -6.03 8.04 -2.65
N SER A 17 -7.36 7.88 -2.67
CA SER A 17 -8.00 6.61 -2.35
C SER A 17 -7.66 5.50 -3.36
N GLU A 18 -7.41 5.83 -4.64
CA GLU A 18 -6.99 4.87 -5.66
C GLU A 18 -5.65 4.19 -5.33
N VAL A 19 -4.78 4.88 -4.58
CA VAL A 19 -3.49 4.35 -4.11
C VAL A 19 -3.65 3.72 -2.72
N LEU A 20 -4.20 4.48 -1.76
CA LEU A 20 -4.23 4.11 -0.35
C LEU A 20 -5.19 2.96 -0.04
N CYS A 21 -6.35 2.90 -0.71
CA CYS A 21 -7.38 1.90 -0.43
C CYS A 21 -7.14 0.57 -1.15
N GLN A 22 -6.00 0.39 -1.80
CA GLN A 22 -5.63 -0.93 -2.29
C GLN A 22 -5.43 -1.89 -1.13
N ARG A 23 -5.89 -3.13 -1.32
CA ARG A 23 -5.81 -4.16 -0.27
C ARG A 23 -4.36 -4.28 0.21
N TRP A 24 -4.23 -4.15 1.53
CA TRP A 24 -3.00 -4.14 2.33
C TRP A 24 -2.18 -2.84 2.39
N THR A 25 -2.39 -1.88 1.51
CA THR A 25 -1.55 -0.66 1.45
C THR A 25 -1.56 0.13 2.76
N VAL A 26 -2.73 0.36 3.35
CA VAL A 26 -2.84 1.07 4.65
C VAL A 26 -2.11 0.34 5.77
N LEU A 27 -2.08 -0.99 5.76
CA LEU A 27 -1.36 -1.77 6.80
C LEU A 27 0.15 -1.62 6.66
N VAL A 28 0.67 -1.59 5.42
CA VAL A 28 2.10 -1.31 5.16
C VAL A 28 2.46 0.10 5.63
N LEU A 29 1.63 1.09 5.28
CA LEU A 29 1.82 2.48 5.70
C LEU A 29 1.79 2.63 7.22
N ARG A 30 0.88 1.94 7.91
CA ARG A 30 0.84 1.90 9.38
C ARG A 30 2.18 1.47 9.96
N GLU A 31 2.75 0.36 9.48
CA GLU A 31 4.03 -0.14 9.99
C GLU A 31 5.17 0.86 9.76
N MET A 32 5.20 1.51 8.59
CA MET A 32 6.19 2.54 8.27
C MET A 32 6.05 3.77 9.17
N LEU A 33 4.82 4.24 9.40
CA LEU A 33 4.51 5.37 10.29
C LEU A 33 4.83 5.05 11.75
N CYS A 34 4.78 3.77 12.16
CA CYS A 34 5.25 3.31 13.46
C CYS A 34 6.78 3.22 13.56
N GLY A 35 7.52 3.65 12.54
CA GLY A 35 8.99 3.72 12.53
C GLY A 35 9.68 2.50 11.92
N THR A 36 8.92 1.56 11.35
CA THR A 36 9.51 0.37 10.73
C THR A 36 10.15 0.71 9.38
N THR A 37 11.45 0.42 9.23
CA THR A 37 12.22 0.75 8.02
C THR A 37 12.77 -0.48 7.28
N ARG A 38 12.82 -1.65 7.93
CA ARG A 38 13.37 -2.88 7.33
C ARG A 38 12.26 -3.80 6.86
N PHE A 39 12.49 -4.45 5.71
CA PHE A 39 11.52 -5.36 5.10
C PHE A 39 11.04 -6.49 6.03
N ASN A 40 11.96 -7.12 6.78
CA ASN A 40 11.60 -8.21 7.68
C ASN A 40 10.76 -7.74 8.87
N ASP A 41 10.94 -6.50 9.30
CA ASP A 41 10.14 -5.91 10.37
C ASP A 41 8.72 -5.59 9.85
N LEU A 42 8.62 -5.00 8.64
CA LEU A 42 7.33 -4.80 7.98
C LEU A 42 6.58 -6.13 7.85
N ARG A 43 7.26 -7.19 7.39
CA ARG A 43 6.69 -8.53 7.24
C ARG A 43 6.14 -9.09 8.55
N ARG A 44 6.79 -8.81 9.68
CA ARG A 44 6.31 -9.21 11.01
C ARG A 44 5.03 -8.46 11.41
N GLY A 45 4.91 -7.19 11.02
CA GLY A 45 3.70 -6.38 11.23
C GLY A 45 2.49 -6.79 10.37
N VAL A 46 2.73 -7.44 9.23
CA VAL A 46 1.68 -7.93 8.30
C VAL A 46 1.78 -9.45 8.04
N PRO A 47 1.59 -10.30 9.06
CA PRO A 47 1.91 -11.75 8.97
C PRO A 47 1.04 -12.53 7.98
N ARG A 48 -0.12 -12.00 7.59
CA ARG A 48 -1.03 -12.62 6.61
C ARG A 48 -0.72 -12.24 5.16
N MET A 49 0.25 -11.36 4.94
CA MET A 49 0.70 -10.96 3.61
C MET A 49 1.89 -11.80 3.17
N SER A 50 1.87 -12.31 1.94
CA SER A 50 3.05 -12.98 1.40
C SER A 50 4.20 -12.00 1.19
N PRO A 51 5.47 -12.46 1.30
CA PRO A 51 6.64 -11.61 1.03
C PRO A 51 6.61 -11.01 -0.38
N SER A 52 6.17 -11.79 -1.37
CA SER A 52 6.05 -11.34 -2.77
C SER A 52 5.04 -10.22 -2.94
N LEU A 53 3.90 -10.30 -2.24
CA LEU A 53 2.88 -9.26 -2.26
C LEU A 53 3.36 -8.00 -1.53
N LEU A 54 4.08 -8.15 -0.41
CA LEU A 54 4.70 -7.03 0.29
C LEU A 54 5.68 -6.28 -0.61
N SER A 55 6.60 -6.99 -1.28
CA SER A 55 7.53 -6.37 -2.24
C SER A 55 6.81 -5.68 -3.39
N LYS A 56 5.72 -6.26 -3.89
CA LYS A 56 4.91 -5.63 -4.94
C LYS A 56 4.27 -4.33 -4.44
N ARG A 57 3.70 -4.33 -3.24
CA ARG A 57 3.05 -3.15 -2.63
C ARG A 57 4.04 -2.03 -2.36
N LEU A 58 5.23 -2.35 -1.86
CA LEU A 58 6.29 -1.36 -1.65
C LEU A 58 6.69 -0.70 -2.98
N LYS A 59 6.85 -1.48 -4.06
CA LYS A 59 7.13 -0.94 -5.40
C LYS A 59 5.98 -0.09 -5.96
N GLU A 60 4.73 -0.42 -5.66
CA GLU A 60 3.58 0.38 -6.08
C GLU A 60 3.51 1.69 -5.31
N LEU A 61 3.84 1.70 -4.01
CA LEU A 61 3.94 2.91 -3.21
C LEU A 61 5.08 3.81 -3.70
N GLU A 62 6.28 3.27 -3.92
CA GLU A 62 7.44 4.00 -4.46
C GLU A 62 7.16 4.65 -5.83
N ARG A 63 6.35 4.00 -6.67
CA ARG A 63 5.93 4.57 -7.96
C ARG A 63 4.91 5.70 -7.81
N ALA A 64 4.17 5.72 -6.71
CA ALA A 64 3.16 6.74 -6.43
C ALA A 64 3.74 8.00 -5.77
N GLY A 65 4.95 7.92 -5.19
CA GLY A 65 5.69 9.03 -4.58
C GLY A 65 6.49 8.59 -3.36
#